data_AF-A0A2Z2HZV5-F1
#
_entry.id   AF-A0A2Z2HZV5-F1
#
_cell.length_a   1.000
_cell.length_b   1.000
_cell.length_c   1.000
_cell.angle_alpha   90.00
_cell.angle_beta   90.00
_cell.angle_gamma   90.00
#
_symmetry.space_group_name_H-M   'P 1'
#
loop_
_entity.id
_entity.type
_entity.pdbx_description
1 polymer ?
#
loop_
_entity_poly.entity_id
_entity_poly.type
_entity_poly.pdbx_seq_one_letter_code
_entity_poly.pdbx_strand_id
1 'polypeptide(L)'
;MTIRQELIEDFEDIGDTTPLSADRDADSPLSNLLDEVADEEEIDEPARVEAPTVPFETNLPWVDVDPADEREMKHQIGRVLVRYERRWDIENGFKKLKTFLAETQSHDHRFRYVNFAFACVLYNCWRLVDILVQLELDGEVGDGPALTANSFLTFAKKNYGLDPPD
;
A
#
# COMPACT_ATOMS: atom_id res chain seq x y z
N MET A 1 34.42 -1.41 4.20
CA MET A 1 34.03 -2.38 5.24
C MET A 1 32.75 -1.87 5.86
N THR A 2 31.75 -2.73 6.00
CA THR A 2 30.37 -2.34 6.30
C THR A 2 30.17 -2.30 7.81
N ILE A 3 29.33 -1.40 8.33
CA ILE A 3 29.00 -1.19 9.76
C ILE A 3 28.70 -2.49 10.53
N ARG A 4 28.19 -3.50 9.82
CA ARG A 4 27.93 -4.84 10.36
C ARG A 4 29.20 -5.59 10.82
N GLN A 5 30.35 -5.31 10.21
CA GLN A 5 31.63 -5.93 10.56
C GLN A 5 32.27 -5.27 11.78
N GLU A 6 32.17 -3.93 11.92
CA GLU A 6 32.60 -3.23 13.14
C GLU A 6 31.78 -3.67 14.35
N LEU A 7 30.46 -3.81 14.20
CA LEU A 7 29.58 -4.31 15.27
C LEU A 7 29.84 -5.77 15.68
N ILE A 8 30.51 -6.56 14.85
CA ILE A 8 30.86 -7.95 15.19
C ILE A 8 32.20 -7.98 15.95
N GLU A 9 33.16 -7.16 15.54
CA GLU A 9 34.45 -7.02 16.23
C GLU A 9 34.30 -6.38 17.62
N ASP A 10 33.41 -5.38 17.77
CA ASP A 10 33.13 -4.73 19.06
C ASP A 10 32.51 -5.66 20.11
N PHE A 11 31.89 -6.77 19.69
CA PHE A 11 31.24 -7.74 20.57
C PHE A 11 32.08 -9.00 20.84
N GLU A 12 33.23 -9.17 20.16
CA GLU A 12 34.10 -10.34 20.32
C GLU A 12 34.91 -10.29 21.63
N ASP A 13 35.07 -9.10 22.23
CA ASP A 13 35.86 -8.87 23.46
C ASP A 13 35.03 -8.98 24.75
N ILE A 14 33.70 -9.18 24.64
CA ILE A 14 32.79 -9.34 25.79
C ILE A 14 32.58 -10.84 26.05
N GLY A 15 33.52 -11.43 26.79
CA GLY A 15 33.28 -12.58 27.67
C GLY A 15 32.93 -13.92 27.02
N ASP A 16 33.89 -14.83 27.07
CA ASP A 16 33.78 -16.30 26.97
C ASP A 16 32.42 -16.84 26.48
N THR A 17 32.33 -17.10 25.17
CA THR A 17 31.20 -17.77 24.53
C THR A 17 31.20 -19.26 24.88
N THR A 18 31.06 -19.58 26.16
CA THR A 18 30.66 -20.93 26.55
C THR A 18 29.19 -21.07 26.17
N PRO A 19 28.81 -22.01 25.29
CA PRO A 19 27.42 -22.20 24.92
C PRO A 19 26.60 -22.54 26.18
N LEU A 20 25.48 -21.85 26.36
CA LEU A 20 24.56 -21.92 27.51
C LEU A 20 23.86 -23.30 27.66
N SER A 21 24.35 -24.34 26.97
CA SER A 21 23.79 -25.69 26.95
C SER A 21 24.56 -26.69 27.80
N ALA A 22 25.70 -26.31 28.39
CA ALA A 22 26.62 -27.28 29.03
C ALA A 22 26.34 -27.55 30.52
N ASP A 23 25.61 -26.69 31.24
CA ASP A 23 25.17 -26.94 32.61
C ASP A 23 23.78 -26.33 32.82
N ARG A 24 22.74 -27.11 32.52
CA ARG A 24 21.39 -26.82 33.04
C ARG A 24 21.26 -27.52 34.38
N ASP A 25 21.48 -26.78 35.46
CA ASP A 25 20.92 -27.15 36.74
C ASP A 25 19.39 -27.15 36.61
N ALA A 26 18.81 -28.35 36.61
CA ALA A 26 17.37 -28.60 36.44
C ALA A 26 16.50 -28.06 37.59
N ASP A 27 17.09 -27.32 38.53
CA ASP A 27 16.44 -26.81 39.75
C ASP A 27 16.39 -25.27 39.80
N SER A 28 16.64 -24.62 38.65
CA SER A 28 16.59 -23.15 38.58
C SER A 28 15.13 -22.67 38.50
N PRO A 29 14.71 -21.72 39.36
CA PRO A 29 13.32 -21.26 39.44
C PRO A 29 12.82 -20.60 38.15
N LEU A 30 13.73 -20.11 37.31
CA LEU A 30 13.41 -19.58 35.98
C LEU A 30 13.16 -20.68 34.93
N SER A 31 13.70 -21.88 35.13
CA SER A 31 13.41 -23.03 34.24
C SER A 31 11.97 -23.48 34.41
N ASN A 32 11.48 -23.58 35.65
CA ASN A 32 10.09 -23.95 35.92
C ASN A 32 9.11 -22.88 35.40
N LEU A 33 9.49 -21.60 35.47
CA LEU A 33 8.68 -20.49 34.95
C LEU A 33 8.65 -20.48 33.40
N LEU A 34 9.75 -20.87 32.75
CA LEU A 34 9.79 -21.03 31.30
C LEU A 34 9.05 -22.29 30.82
N ASP A 35 9.03 -23.35 31.61
CA ASP A 35 8.26 -24.59 31.36
C ASP A 35 6.75 -24.31 31.55
N GLU A 36 6.36 -23.58 32.60
CA GLU A 36 4.98 -23.15 32.87
C GLU A 36 4.45 -22.15 31.82
N VAL A 37 5.34 -21.36 31.19
CA VAL A 37 5.00 -20.48 30.05
C VAL A 37 5.04 -21.24 28.71
N ALA A 38 5.76 -22.37 28.64
CA ALA A 38 5.82 -23.22 27.45
C ALA A 38 4.70 -24.27 27.41
N ASP A 39 3.95 -24.45 28.51
CA ASP A 39 2.68 -25.17 28.53
C ASP A 39 1.67 -24.43 27.63
N GLU A 40 1.69 -24.81 26.35
CA GLU A 40 0.65 -24.68 25.35
C GLU A 40 -0.11 -23.33 25.43
N GLU A 41 0.54 -22.23 25.03
CA GLU A 41 -0.20 -21.28 24.20
C GLU A 41 -0.53 -22.03 22.90
N GLU A 42 -1.62 -22.81 22.96
CA GLU A 42 -2.36 -23.25 21.80
C GLU A 42 -2.76 -21.96 21.10
N ILE A 43 -1.94 -21.55 20.12
CA ILE A 43 -2.27 -20.49 19.19
C ILE A 43 -3.50 -21.05 18.48
N ASP A 44 -4.68 -20.67 18.97
CA ASP A 44 -5.96 -20.99 18.35
C ASP A 44 -5.82 -20.48 16.92
N GLU A 45 -5.55 -21.39 15.97
CA GLU A 45 -5.39 -21.02 14.57
C GLU A 45 -6.63 -20.22 14.24
N PRO A 46 -6.50 -18.94 13.82
CA PRO A 46 -7.65 -18.05 13.74
C PRO A 46 -8.69 -18.76 12.89
N ALA A 47 -9.79 -19.17 13.53
CA ALA A 47 -10.75 -20.10 12.96
C ALA A 47 -10.95 -19.70 11.51
N ARG A 48 -10.51 -20.55 10.58
CA ARG A 48 -10.52 -20.24 9.15
C ARG A 48 -11.96 -19.91 8.80
N VAL A 49 -12.26 -18.62 8.72
CA VAL A 49 -13.60 -18.17 8.39
C VAL A 49 -13.77 -18.66 6.96
N GLU A 50 -14.57 -19.71 6.78
CA GLU A 50 -14.99 -20.17 5.47
C GLU A 50 -15.83 -19.06 4.86
N ALA A 51 -15.14 -18.08 4.28
CA ALA A 51 -15.79 -17.04 3.52
C ALA A 51 -16.52 -17.74 2.37
N PRO A 52 -17.80 -17.42 2.13
CA PRO A 52 -18.51 -17.99 1.01
C PRO A 52 -17.73 -17.71 -0.26
N THR A 53 -17.51 -18.75 -1.07
CA THR A 53 -16.81 -18.60 -2.35
C THR A 53 -17.66 -17.73 -3.26
N VAL A 54 -17.19 -16.51 -3.55
CA VAL A 54 -17.85 -15.60 -4.48
C VAL A 54 -17.28 -15.83 -5.88
N PRO A 55 -18.11 -16.19 -6.88
CA PRO A 55 -17.63 -16.37 -8.24
C PRO A 55 -17.19 -15.04 -8.86
N PHE A 56 -16.02 -15.04 -9.50
CA PHE A 56 -15.57 -13.93 -10.34
C PHE A 56 -16.04 -14.17 -11.78
N GLU A 57 -16.96 -13.33 -12.24
CA GLU A 57 -17.47 -13.39 -13.61
C GLU A 57 -16.70 -12.46 -14.54
N THR A 58 -16.43 -12.91 -15.76
CA THR A 58 -15.76 -12.11 -16.78
C THR A 58 -16.37 -12.38 -18.15
N ASN A 59 -16.51 -11.33 -18.96
CA ASN A 59 -16.99 -11.40 -20.35
C ASN A 59 -15.83 -11.49 -21.36
N LEU A 60 -14.60 -11.72 -20.88
CA LEU A 60 -13.41 -11.73 -21.71
C LEU A 60 -13.34 -13.05 -22.51
N PRO A 61 -13.37 -13.00 -23.86
CA PRO A 61 -13.52 -14.19 -24.70
C PRO A 61 -12.30 -15.12 -24.74
N TRP A 62 -11.16 -14.66 -24.23
CA TRP A 62 -9.91 -15.43 -24.14
C TRP A 62 -9.72 -16.11 -22.77
N VAL A 63 -10.72 -16.03 -21.89
CA VAL A 63 -10.75 -16.75 -20.62
C VAL A 63 -11.58 -18.01 -20.87
N ASP A 64 -10.88 -19.11 -21.12
CA ASP A 64 -11.48 -20.43 -21.29
C ASP A 64 -10.93 -21.35 -20.20
N VAL A 65 -11.82 -21.71 -19.28
CA VAL A 65 -11.47 -22.48 -18.08
C VAL A 65 -11.57 -23.96 -18.44
N ASP A 66 -10.66 -24.44 -19.29
CA ASP A 66 -10.55 -25.86 -19.63
C ASP A 66 -9.72 -26.57 -18.54
N PRO A 67 -10.34 -27.47 -17.73
CA PRO A 67 -9.62 -28.21 -16.70
C PRO A 67 -8.57 -29.19 -17.26
N ALA A 68 -8.57 -29.46 -18.57
CA ALA A 68 -7.55 -30.31 -19.21
C ALA A 68 -6.17 -29.62 -19.30
N ASP A 69 -6.13 -28.28 -19.35
CA ASP A 69 -4.88 -27.51 -19.36
C ASP A 69 -4.80 -26.61 -18.11
N GLU A 70 -4.50 -27.24 -16.97
CA GLU A 70 -4.42 -26.57 -15.68
C GLU A 70 -3.41 -25.41 -15.66
N ARG A 71 -2.35 -25.49 -16.47
CA ARG A 71 -1.31 -24.44 -16.53
C ARG A 71 -1.84 -23.21 -17.22
N GLU A 72 -2.41 -23.37 -18.42
CA GLU A 72 -2.96 -22.25 -19.17
C GLU A 72 -4.15 -21.63 -18.45
N MET A 73 -5.00 -22.45 -17.82
CA MET A 73 -6.10 -21.98 -16.96
C MET A 73 -5.59 -21.08 -15.83
N LYS A 74 -4.55 -21.49 -15.09
CA LYS A 74 -3.94 -20.66 -14.02
C LYS A 74 -3.38 -19.35 -14.56
N HIS A 75 -2.71 -19.37 -15.71
CA HIS A 75 -2.18 -18.16 -16.34
C HIS A 75 -3.28 -17.19 -16.80
N GLN A 76 -4.37 -17.71 -17.37
CA GLN A 76 -5.54 -16.91 -17.73
C GLN A 76 -6.19 -16.24 -16.51
N ILE A 77 -6.44 -17.01 -15.45
CA ILE A 77 -6.99 -16.50 -14.19
C ILE A 77 -6.07 -15.43 -13.61
N GLY A 78 -4.76 -15.68 -13.55
CA GLY A 78 -3.78 -14.70 -13.06
C GLY A 78 -3.83 -13.38 -13.83
N ARG A 79 -3.94 -13.42 -15.16
CA ARG A 79 -4.09 -12.19 -15.98
C ARG A 79 -5.38 -11.44 -15.67
N VAL A 80 -6.49 -12.15 -15.47
CA VAL A 80 -7.78 -11.53 -15.09
C VAL A 80 -7.67 -10.86 -13.72
N LEU A 81 -7.04 -11.53 -12.75
CA LEU A 81 -6.87 -10.98 -11.40
C LEU A 81 -6.00 -9.73 -11.40
N VAL A 82 -4.84 -9.74 -12.08
CA VAL A 82 -3.97 -8.55 -12.22
C VAL A 82 -4.70 -7.40 -12.92
N ARG A 83 -5.57 -7.70 -13.90
CA ARG A 83 -6.41 -6.69 -14.55
C ARG A 83 -7.46 -6.13 -13.59
N TYR A 84 -8.07 -6.99 -12.78
CA TYR A 84 -9.10 -6.61 -11.80
C TYR A 84 -8.52 -5.82 -10.63
N GLU A 85 -7.29 -6.10 -10.22
CA GLU A 85 -6.57 -5.35 -9.19
C GLU A 85 -6.52 -3.84 -9.50
N ARG A 86 -6.36 -3.48 -10.78
CA ARG A 86 -6.40 -2.08 -11.25
C ARG A 86 -7.73 -1.36 -10.99
N ARG A 87 -8.80 -2.08 -10.64
CA ARG A 87 -10.06 -1.47 -10.19
C ARG A 87 -9.86 -0.67 -8.91
N TRP A 88 -9.03 -1.16 -7.99
CA TRP A 88 -8.73 -0.49 -6.73
C TRP A 88 -8.03 0.86 -6.96
N ASP A 89 -7.25 0.99 -8.04
CA ASP A 89 -6.61 2.25 -8.43
C ASP A 89 -7.63 3.36 -8.69
N ILE A 90 -8.82 3.02 -9.19
CA ILE A 90 -9.90 3.99 -9.42
C ILE A 90 -10.41 4.54 -8.09
N GLU A 91 -10.58 3.70 -7.06
CA GLU A 91 -11.00 4.15 -5.74
C GLU A 91 -9.95 5.05 -5.09
N ASN A 92 -8.67 4.67 -5.20
CA ASN A 92 -7.57 5.48 -4.70
C ASN A 92 -7.45 6.81 -5.48
N GLY A 93 -7.66 6.77 -6.79
CA GLY A 93 -7.72 7.96 -7.65
C GLY A 93 -8.86 8.89 -7.21
N PHE A 94 -10.04 8.34 -6.96
CA PHE A 94 -11.20 9.13 -6.50
C PHE A 94 -10.97 9.74 -5.11
N LYS A 95 -10.32 9.03 -4.19
CA LYS A 95 -9.93 9.60 -2.89
C LYS A 95 -9.03 10.82 -3.04
N LYS A 96 -8.06 10.79 -3.96
CA LYS A 96 -7.17 11.94 -4.27
C LYS A 96 -7.91 13.07 -5.00
N LEU A 97 -8.85 12.72 -5.89
CA LEU A 97 -9.66 13.68 -6.62
C LEU A 97 -10.53 14.55 -5.70
N LYS A 98 -11.04 13.99 -4.59
CA LYS A 98 -11.85 14.73 -3.62
C LYS A 98 -11.16 15.98 -3.07
N THR A 99 -9.82 16.00 -3.00
CA THR A 99 -9.05 17.18 -2.58
C THR A 99 -9.23 18.37 -3.52
N PHE A 100 -9.59 18.14 -4.78
CA PHE A 100 -9.82 19.17 -5.79
C PHE A 100 -11.29 19.54 -5.97
N LEU A 101 -12.21 18.79 -5.34
CA LEU A 101 -13.63 19.02 -5.49
C LEU A 101 -14.06 20.23 -4.65
N ALA A 102 -14.73 21.21 -5.27
CA ALA A 102 -15.28 22.33 -4.51
C ALA A 102 -16.46 21.86 -3.65
N GLU A 103 -16.60 22.40 -2.44
CA GLU A 103 -17.77 22.18 -1.62
C GLU A 103 -18.96 22.96 -2.21
N THR A 104 -19.96 22.24 -2.73
CA THR A 104 -21.16 22.86 -3.31
C THR A 104 -22.39 22.48 -2.52
N GLN A 105 -23.20 23.46 -2.10
CA GLN A 105 -24.51 23.22 -1.49
C GLN A 105 -25.63 23.03 -2.54
N SER A 106 -25.33 23.25 -3.82
CA SER A 106 -26.32 23.11 -4.90
C SER A 106 -26.73 21.64 -5.12
N HIS A 107 -28.04 21.41 -5.26
CA HIS A 107 -28.63 20.12 -5.59
C HIS A 107 -28.74 19.88 -7.10
N ASP A 108 -28.50 20.89 -7.94
CA ASP A 108 -28.58 20.73 -9.38
C ASP A 108 -27.39 19.92 -9.91
N HIS A 109 -27.70 18.82 -10.58
CA HIS A 109 -26.77 17.87 -11.18
C HIS A 109 -25.76 18.53 -12.13
N ARG A 110 -26.14 19.61 -12.83
CA ARG A 110 -25.26 20.30 -13.79
C ARG A 110 -24.05 20.90 -13.09
N PHE A 111 -24.27 21.57 -11.96
CA PHE A 111 -23.17 22.14 -11.17
C PHE A 111 -22.28 21.07 -10.57
N ARG A 112 -22.86 19.95 -10.10
CA ARG A 112 -22.07 18.82 -9.58
C ARG A 112 -21.21 18.19 -10.67
N TYR A 113 -21.75 18.04 -11.88
CA TYR A 113 -21.01 17.51 -13.02
C TYR A 113 -19.86 18.44 -13.44
N VAL A 114 -20.13 19.75 -13.57
CA VAL A 114 -19.09 20.72 -13.91
C VAL A 114 -17.99 20.75 -12.85
N ASN A 115 -18.34 20.78 -11.56
CA ASN A 115 -17.39 20.75 -10.46
C ASN A 115 -16.54 19.47 -10.49
N PHE A 116 -17.16 18.31 -10.73
CA PHE A 116 -16.44 17.04 -10.88
C PHE A 116 -15.48 17.07 -12.08
N ALA A 117 -15.94 17.50 -13.25
CA ALA A 117 -15.10 17.59 -14.44
C ALA A 117 -13.95 18.58 -14.23
N PHE A 118 -14.20 19.71 -13.58
CA PHE A 118 -13.18 20.69 -13.22
C PHE A 118 -12.14 20.13 -12.24
N ALA A 119 -12.58 19.40 -11.22
CA ALA A 119 -11.69 18.70 -10.30
C ALA A 119 -10.79 17.69 -11.04
N CYS A 120 -11.33 16.96 -12.03
CA CYS A 120 -10.52 16.04 -12.85
C CYS A 120 -9.43 16.78 -13.64
N VAL A 121 -9.76 17.96 -14.19
CA VAL A 121 -8.76 18.80 -14.88
C VAL A 121 -7.67 19.25 -13.90
N LEU A 122 -8.04 19.75 -12.72
CA LEU A 122 -7.07 20.17 -11.71
C LEU A 122 -6.18 19.02 -11.24
N TYR A 123 -6.74 17.84 -11.02
CA TYR A 123 -5.98 16.64 -10.69
C TYR A 123 -4.95 16.29 -11.77
N ASN A 124 -5.35 16.35 -13.04
CA ASN A 124 -4.45 16.08 -14.17
C ASN A 124 -3.34 17.14 -14.27
N CYS A 125 -3.67 18.42 -14.08
CA CYS A 125 -2.67 19.49 -14.01
C CYS A 125 -1.67 19.26 -12.88
N TRP A 126 -2.14 18.89 -11.69
CA TRP A 126 -1.28 18.54 -10.56
C TRP A 126 -0.37 17.35 -10.90
N ARG A 127 -0.88 16.24 -11.45
CA ARG A 127 -0.04 15.10 -11.83
C ARG A 127 0.99 15.46 -12.89
N LEU A 128 0.64 16.26 -13.89
CA LEU A 128 1.59 16.70 -14.92
C LEU A 128 2.72 17.53 -14.31
N VAL A 129 2.39 18.49 -13.45
CA VAL A 129 3.39 19.30 -12.75
C VAL A 129 4.27 18.44 -11.85
N ASP A 130 3.67 17.51 -11.10
CA ASP A 130 4.40 16.58 -10.24
C ASP A 130 5.37 15.70 -11.04
N ILE A 131 4.94 15.14 -12.17
CA ILE A 131 5.81 14.34 -13.06
C ILE A 131 6.96 15.18 -13.59
N LEU A 132 6.70 16.41 -14.04
CA LEU A 132 7.76 17.30 -14.51
C LEU A 132 8.78 17.62 -13.41
N VAL A 133 8.32 17.83 -12.18
CA VAL A 133 9.21 18.09 -11.04
C VAL A 133 10.03 16.86 -10.67
N GLN A 134 9.45 15.67 -10.70
CA GLN A 134 10.20 14.42 -10.47
C GLN A 134 11.27 14.20 -11.54
N LEU A 135 10.93 14.40 -12.82
CA LEU A 135 11.89 14.29 -13.91
C LEU A 135 13.04 15.30 -13.79
N GLU A 136 12.78 16.50 -13.30
CA GLU A 136 13.81 17.53 -13.11
C GLU A 136 14.70 17.24 -11.90
N LEU A 137 14.15 16.71 -10.80
CA LEU A 137 14.89 16.46 -9.55
C LEU A 137 15.65 15.13 -9.57
N ASP A 138 14.97 14.06 -10.00
CA ASP A 138 15.44 12.67 -9.86
C ASP A 138 15.80 12.03 -11.21
N GLY A 139 15.39 12.64 -12.34
CA GLY A 139 15.60 12.09 -13.68
C GLY A 139 14.68 10.91 -14.04
N GLU A 140 13.87 10.44 -13.10
CA GLU A 140 12.90 9.37 -13.26
C GLU A 140 11.58 9.69 -12.54
N VAL A 141 10.52 8.94 -12.84
CA VAL A 141 9.21 9.09 -12.20
C VAL A 141 9.08 8.00 -11.14
N GLY A 142 8.97 8.41 -9.88
CA GLY A 142 8.79 7.49 -8.75
C GLY A 142 7.35 7.03 -8.58
N ASP A 143 7.15 6.08 -7.66
CA ASP A 143 5.82 5.51 -7.35
C ASP A 143 4.87 6.51 -6.67
N GLY A 144 5.43 7.49 -5.96
CA GLY A 144 4.68 8.48 -5.17
C GLY A 144 4.72 9.88 -5.78
N PRO A 145 3.77 10.76 -5.41
CA PRO A 145 3.90 12.19 -5.70
C PRO A 145 5.04 12.83 -4.90
N ALA A 146 5.87 13.65 -5.55
CA ALA A 146 6.88 14.47 -4.91
C ALA A 146 6.26 15.79 -4.41
N LEU A 147 5.33 16.35 -5.17
CA LEU A 147 4.48 17.47 -4.83
C LEU A 147 3.10 16.97 -4.38
N THR A 148 2.71 17.35 -3.17
CA THR A 148 1.36 17.06 -2.69
C THR A 148 0.30 17.91 -3.40
N ALA A 149 -0.92 17.39 -3.50
CA ALA A 149 -2.06 18.11 -4.08
C ALA A 149 -2.32 19.46 -3.38
N ASN A 150 -2.18 19.50 -2.04
CA ASN A 150 -2.34 20.72 -1.25
C ASN A 150 -1.28 21.77 -1.60
N SER A 151 0.00 21.36 -1.72
CA SER A 151 1.08 22.27 -2.12
C SER A 151 0.80 22.89 -3.50
N PHE A 152 0.33 22.09 -4.46
CA PHE A 152 -0.07 22.59 -5.78
C PHE A 152 -1.20 23.61 -5.70
N LEU A 153 -2.27 23.32 -4.94
CA LEU A 153 -3.38 24.25 -4.75
C LEU A 153 -2.96 25.53 -4.05
N THR A 154 -2.10 25.45 -3.02
CA THR A 154 -1.55 26.63 -2.34
C THR A 154 -0.75 27.50 -3.31
N PHE A 155 0.09 26.89 -4.14
CA PHE A 155 0.86 27.61 -5.16
C PHE A 155 -0.06 28.25 -6.21
N ALA A 156 -1.04 27.51 -6.72
CA ALA A 156 -2.01 28.03 -7.68
C ALA A 156 -2.79 29.22 -7.09
N LYS A 157 -3.27 29.11 -5.85
CA LYS A 157 -3.96 30.20 -5.15
C LYS A 157 -3.09 31.45 -5.00
N LYS A 158 -1.82 31.28 -4.66
CA LYS A 158 -0.87 32.40 -4.49
C LYS A 158 -0.59 33.12 -5.81
N ASN A 159 -0.47 32.39 -6.92
CA ASN A 159 -0.09 32.97 -8.22
C ASN A 159 -1.28 33.51 -9.03
N TYR A 160 -2.45 32.88 -8.90
CA TYR A 160 -3.62 33.21 -9.71
C TYR A 160 -4.72 33.94 -8.96
N GLY A 161 -4.52 34.22 -7.66
CA GLY A 161 -5.27 35.24 -6.92
C GLY A 161 -6.76 35.26 -7.23
N LEU A 162 -7.49 34.21 -6.82
CA LEU A 162 -8.94 34.34 -6.72
C LEU A 162 -9.20 35.14 -5.43
N ASP A 163 -9.30 36.46 -5.57
CA ASP A 163 -9.92 37.27 -4.53
C ASP A 163 -11.31 36.69 -4.26
N PRO A 164 -11.74 36.60 -2.98
CA PRO A 164 -13.08 36.12 -2.67
C PRO A 164 -14.10 36.97 -3.44
N PRO A 165 -15.13 36.36 -4.04
CA PRO A 165 -16.18 37.14 -4.70
C PRO A 165 -16.83 38.07 -3.68
N ASP A 166 -16.99 39.35 -4.06
CA ASP A 166 -17.70 40.38 -3.29
C ASP A 166 -19.10 39.93 -2.85
#